data_AF-A0A4Y2NSR0-F1
#
_entry.id   AF-A0A4Y2NSR0-F1
#
_cell.length_a   1.000
_cell.length_b   1.000
_cell.length_c   1.000
_cell.angle_alpha   90.00
_cell.angle_beta   90.00
_cell.angle_gamma   90.00
#
_symmetry.space_group_name_H-M   'P 1'
#
loop_
_entity.id
_entity.type
_entity.pdbx_description
1 polymer ?
#
loop_
_entity_poly.entity_id
_entity_poly.type
_entity_poly.pdbx_seq_one_letter_code
_entity_poly.pdbx_strand_id
1 'polypeptide(L)'
;MSQQPTSRAFTSPQALGKAVRKVKKSLPSSPRKKKAVVEKLASHVGLLTPSTKPREKNGLPKDTTECVKAFYYRDDVSRQLPGKKDVKSIRNIETNKKACLQKRLLMYNLKDAFQLFKIDRPNIEIGLSKFC
;
A
#
# COMPACT_ATOMS: atom_id res chain seq x y z
N MET A 1 13.73 -20.46 -21.37
CA MET A 1 14.91 -19.59 -21.52
C MET A 1 16.00 -20.12 -20.60
N SER A 2 16.90 -20.97 -21.10
CA SER A 2 17.98 -21.55 -20.30
C SER A 2 19.05 -20.49 -20.04
N GLN A 3 19.45 -20.34 -18.77
CA GLN A 3 20.57 -19.46 -18.43
C GLN A 3 21.86 -20.16 -18.88
N GLN A 4 22.56 -19.59 -19.86
CA GLN A 4 23.91 -20.04 -20.19
C GLN A 4 24.87 -19.71 -19.04
N PRO A 5 25.84 -20.59 -18.73
CA PRO A 5 26.79 -20.33 -17.66
C PRO A 5 27.70 -19.14 -18.05
N THR A 6 27.59 -18.05 -17.29
CA THR A 6 28.40 -16.81 -17.44
C THR A 6 29.90 -17.03 -17.20
N SER A 7 30.29 -18.23 -16.75
CA SER A 7 31.68 -18.62 -16.46
C SER A 7 32.59 -18.63 -17.69
N ARG A 8 32.03 -18.69 -18.92
CA ARG A 8 32.81 -18.67 -20.17
C ARG A 8 33.19 -17.26 -20.68
N ALA A 9 32.68 -16.20 -20.07
CA ALA A 9 33.01 -14.83 -20.51
C ALA A 9 34.40 -14.35 -20.05
N PHE A 10 34.97 -14.97 -19.02
CA PHE A 10 36.29 -14.65 -18.50
C PHE A 10 37.25 -15.83 -18.70
N THR A 11 38.51 -15.54 -19.03
CA THR A 11 39.55 -16.55 -19.29
C THR A 11 39.83 -17.45 -18.07
N SER A 12 39.61 -16.96 -16.85
CA SER A 12 39.76 -17.75 -15.63
C SER A 12 38.80 -17.30 -14.51
N PRO A 13 38.45 -18.18 -13.55
CA PRO A 13 37.64 -17.81 -12.39
C PRO A 13 38.26 -16.69 -11.54
N GLN A 14 39.59 -16.66 -11.49
CA GLN A 14 40.33 -15.62 -10.76
C GLN A 14 40.16 -14.24 -11.40
N ALA A 15 40.09 -14.17 -12.73
CA ALA A 15 39.85 -12.91 -13.45
C ALA A 15 38.47 -12.33 -13.12
N LEU A 16 37.43 -13.17 -13.11
CA LEU A 16 36.09 -12.79 -12.66
C LEU A 16 36.09 -12.31 -11.20
N GLY A 17 36.74 -13.05 -10.30
CA GLY A 17 36.84 -12.68 -8.89
C GLY A 17 37.49 -11.31 -8.66
N LYS A 18 38.55 -11.00 -9.43
CA LYS A 18 39.20 -9.68 -9.41
C LYS A 18 38.26 -8.58 -9.90
N ALA A 19 37.49 -8.82 -10.97
CA ALA A 19 36.52 -7.88 -11.50
C ALA A 19 35.38 -7.60 -10.48
N VAL A 20 34.80 -8.65 -9.90
CA VAL A 20 33.75 -8.53 -8.86
C VAL A 20 34.25 -7.75 -7.66
N ARG A 21 35.51 -7.97 -7.22
CA ARG A 21 36.11 -7.24 -6.11
C ARG A 21 36.23 -5.73 -6.38
N LYS A 22 36.54 -5.34 -7.62
CA LYS A 22 36.57 -3.91 -8.02
C LYS A 22 35.17 -3.30 -7.95
N VAL A 23 34.17 -3.95 -8.52
CA VAL A 23 32.77 -3.48 -8.50
C VAL A 23 32.24 -3.38 -7.06
N LYS A 24 32.54 -4.36 -6.21
CA LYS A 24 32.10 -4.34 -4.80
C LYS A 24 32.63 -3.13 -4.03
N LYS A 25 33.82 -2.62 -4.36
CA LYS A 25 34.40 -1.41 -3.76
C LYS A 25 33.69 -0.14 -4.20
N SER A 26 33.19 -0.08 -5.43
CA SER A 26 32.46 1.09 -5.95
C SER A 26 30.99 1.11 -5.55
N LEU A 27 30.45 0.04 -4.97
CA LEU A 27 29.07 0.01 -4.48
C LEU A 27 28.92 0.79 -3.16
N PRO A 28 27.75 1.43 -2.94
CA PRO A 28 27.49 2.20 -1.71
C PRO A 28 27.55 1.30 -0.47
N SER A 29 27.92 1.82 0.71
CA SER A 29 28.10 1.00 1.92
C SER A 29 26.81 0.30 2.41
N SER A 30 25.68 1.01 2.37
CA SER A 30 24.38 0.52 2.89
C SER A 30 23.85 -0.71 2.14
N PRO A 31 23.50 -1.82 2.82
CA PRO A 31 22.98 -3.04 2.19
C PRO A 31 21.77 -2.83 1.28
N ARG A 32 20.82 -1.99 1.72
CA ARG A 32 19.61 -1.65 0.94
C ARG A 32 19.98 -0.94 -0.38
N LYS A 33 20.93 -0.01 -0.32
CA LYS A 33 21.38 0.74 -1.50
C LYS A 33 22.17 -0.15 -2.46
N LYS A 34 23.00 -1.07 -1.95
CA LYS A 34 23.70 -2.08 -2.78
C LYS A 34 22.70 -2.91 -3.60
N LYS A 35 21.67 -3.43 -2.94
CA LYS A 35 20.63 -4.25 -3.57
C LYS A 35 19.92 -3.48 -4.70
N ALA A 36 19.46 -2.25 -4.43
CA ALA A 36 18.78 -1.44 -5.43
C ALA A 36 19.65 -1.12 -6.66
N VAL A 37 20.93 -0.81 -6.46
CA VAL A 37 21.87 -0.54 -7.56
C VAL A 37 22.10 -1.80 -8.40
N VAL A 38 22.32 -2.95 -7.75
CA VAL A 38 22.53 -4.23 -8.45
C VAL A 38 21.27 -4.67 -9.21
N GLU A 39 20.08 -4.53 -8.62
CA GLU A 39 18.81 -4.81 -9.30
C GLU A 39 18.63 -3.95 -10.56
N LYS A 40 18.98 -2.66 -10.47
CA LYS A 40 18.91 -1.75 -11.62
C LYS A 40 19.93 -2.12 -12.71
N LEU A 41 21.17 -2.43 -12.33
CA LEU A 41 22.20 -2.89 -13.28
C LEU A 41 21.79 -4.21 -13.97
N ALA A 42 21.26 -5.17 -13.21
CA ALA A 42 20.78 -6.43 -13.75
C ALA A 42 19.58 -6.23 -14.71
N SER A 43 18.72 -5.24 -14.44
CA SER A 43 17.63 -4.85 -15.35
C SER A 43 18.18 -4.30 -16.67
N HIS A 44 19.23 -3.46 -16.62
CA HIS A 44 19.89 -2.93 -17.83
C HIS A 44 20.56 -4.02 -18.68
N VAL A 45 21.10 -5.06 -18.05
CA VAL A 45 21.72 -6.21 -18.74
C VAL A 45 20.67 -7.24 -19.20
N GLY A 46 19.38 -7.03 -18.92
CA GLY A 46 18.29 -7.92 -19.31
C GLY A 46 18.17 -9.19 -18.46
N LEU A 47 18.83 -9.24 -17.30
CA LEU A 47 18.78 -10.38 -16.37
C LEU A 47 17.58 -10.34 -15.42
N LEU A 48 17.05 -9.15 -15.14
CA LEU A 48 15.80 -8.96 -14.43
C LEU A 48 14.76 -8.33 -15.37
N THR A 49 13.68 -9.05 -15.65
CA THR A 49 12.45 -8.43 -16.13
C THR A 49 11.83 -7.65 -14.98
N PRO A 50 11.44 -6.38 -15.15
CA PRO A 50 10.68 -5.68 -14.13
C PRO A 50 9.44 -6.51 -13.83
N SER A 51 9.23 -6.89 -12.57
CA SER A 51 7.97 -7.51 -12.15
C SER A 51 6.87 -6.51 -12.45
N THR A 52 6.18 -6.70 -13.57
CA THR A 52 5.09 -5.86 -14.07
C THR A 52 3.82 -6.00 -13.25
N LYS A 53 3.83 -6.78 -12.17
CA LYS A 53 2.68 -6.82 -11.26
C LYS A 53 2.60 -5.47 -10.57
N PRO A 54 1.64 -4.59 -10.92
CA PRO A 54 1.36 -3.46 -10.07
C PRO A 54 1.10 -4.04 -8.69
N ARG A 55 1.75 -3.50 -7.65
CA ARG A 55 1.31 -3.77 -6.29
C ARG A 55 -0.13 -3.29 -6.25
N GLU A 56 -1.08 -4.22 -6.32
CA GLU A 56 -2.47 -3.90 -6.09
C GLU A 56 -2.52 -3.19 -4.75
N LYS A 57 -3.06 -1.98 -4.77
CA LYS A 57 -3.26 -1.23 -3.54
C LYS A 57 -4.26 -2.08 -2.77
N ASN A 58 -3.87 -2.60 -1.61
CA ASN A 58 -4.70 -3.46 -0.74
C ASN A 58 -5.99 -2.79 -0.20
N GLY A 59 -6.43 -1.68 -0.81
CA GLY A 59 -7.61 -0.91 -0.43
C GLY A 59 -8.90 -1.60 -0.86
N LEU A 60 -9.99 -1.24 -0.18
CA LEU A 60 -11.32 -1.62 -0.61
C LEU A 60 -11.69 -0.89 -1.92
N PRO A 61 -12.64 -1.44 -2.71
CA PRO A 61 -13.26 -0.71 -3.80
C PRO A 61 -13.83 0.63 -3.31
N LYS A 62 -13.82 1.64 -4.19
CA LYS A 62 -14.34 2.98 -3.84
C LYS A 62 -15.82 2.89 -3.42
N ASP A 63 -16.61 2.15 -4.17
CA ASP A 63 -18.05 1.94 -3.94
C ASP A 63 -18.32 1.37 -2.54
N THR A 64 -17.52 0.36 -2.15
CA THR A 64 -17.58 -0.25 -0.81
C THR A 64 -17.24 0.75 0.29
N THR A 65 -16.23 1.59 0.05
CA THR A 65 -15.80 2.62 1.00
C THR A 65 -16.86 3.70 1.19
N GLU A 66 -17.50 4.13 0.11
CA GLU A 66 -18.62 5.08 0.14
C GLU A 66 -19.84 4.49 0.85
N CYS A 67 -20.13 3.21 0.60
CA CYS A 67 -21.17 2.47 1.29
C CYS A 67 -20.94 2.44 2.82
N VAL A 68 -19.72 2.14 3.27
CA VAL A 68 -19.38 2.13 4.70
C VAL A 68 -19.46 3.54 5.29
N LYS A 69 -18.96 4.56 4.58
CA LYS A 69 -19.10 5.97 5.01
C LYS A 69 -20.58 6.32 5.21
N ALA A 70 -21.42 6.06 4.20
CA ALA A 70 -22.84 6.36 4.24
C ALA A 70 -23.53 5.70 5.45
N PHE A 71 -23.16 4.45 5.77
CA PHE A 71 -23.66 3.76 6.96
C PHE A 71 -23.33 4.51 8.26
N TYR A 72 -22.06 4.91 8.44
CA TYR A 72 -21.66 5.68 9.63
C TYR A 72 -22.32 7.05 9.72
N TYR A 73 -22.70 7.66 8.60
CA TYR A 73 -23.36 8.98 8.58
C TYR A 73 -24.85 8.93 8.92
N ARG A 74 -25.47 7.75 9.02
CA ARG A 74 -26.87 7.65 9.43
C ARG A 74 -27.03 8.06 10.90
N ASP A 75 -28.13 8.75 11.20
CA ASP A 75 -28.41 9.32 12.53
C ASP A 75 -28.86 8.29 13.59
N ASP A 76 -29.22 7.09 13.14
CA ASP A 76 -29.44 5.92 13.99
C ASP A 76 -28.10 5.30 14.44
N VAL A 77 -27.10 5.23 13.54
CA VAL A 77 -25.78 4.65 13.82
C VAL A 77 -24.87 5.61 14.59
N SER A 78 -24.84 6.89 14.22
CA SER A 78 -24.02 7.89 14.89
C SER A 78 -24.72 9.24 14.97
N ARG A 79 -24.39 10.05 15.98
CA ARG A 79 -25.00 11.36 16.20
C ARG A 79 -23.96 12.45 16.12
N GLN A 80 -24.26 13.55 15.45
CA GLN A 80 -23.36 14.71 15.42
C GLN A 80 -23.23 15.30 16.82
N LEU A 81 -22.00 15.61 17.22
CA LEU A 81 -21.77 16.35 18.45
C LEU A 81 -22.13 17.83 18.24
N PRO A 82 -22.75 18.51 19.21
CA PRO A 82 -23.20 19.90 19.04
C PRO A 82 -22.08 20.94 19.16
N GLY A 83 -20.89 20.56 19.66
CA GLY A 83 -19.86 21.51 20.04
C GLY A 83 -19.10 22.13 18.86
N LYS A 84 -18.84 23.45 18.91
CA LYS A 84 -17.99 24.14 17.91
C LYS A 84 -16.55 23.60 17.88
N LYS A 85 -16.05 23.10 19.01
CA LYS A 85 -14.72 22.46 19.13
C LYS A 85 -14.68 21.04 18.54
N ASP A 86 -15.83 20.49 18.15
CA ASP A 86 -15.96 19.16 17.59
C ASP A 86 -15.89 19.16 16.05
N VAL A 87 -15.44 20.24 15.44
CA VAL A 87 -15.14 20.30 14.01
C VAL A 87 -13.70 19.84 13.75
N LYS A 88 -13.49 19.06 12.69
CA LYS A 88 -12.17 18.71 12.12
C LYS A 88 -12.08 19.13 10.67
N SER A 89 -10.99 19.81 10.32
CA SER A 89 -10.64 20.15 8.93
C SER A 89 -9.88 18.99 8.29
N ILE A 90 -10.43 18.37 7.25
CA ILE A 90 -9.79 17.32 6.46
C ILE A 90 -9.56 17.84 5.04
N ARG A 91 -8.36 17.62 4.49
CA ARG A 91 -8.05 17.95 3.10
C ARG A 91 -8.41 16.76 2.21
N ASN A 92 -9.28 16.99 1.22
CA ASN A 92 -9.57 15.98 0.21
C ASN A 92 -8.40 15.88 -0.78
N ILE A 93 -7.91 14.66 -1.01
CA ILE A 93 -6.76 14.41 -1.89
C ILE A 93 -7.13 14.67 -3.35
N GLU A 94 -8.35 14.30 -3.76
CA GLU A 94 -8.80 14.40 -5.15
C GLU A 94 -9.09 15.86 -5.55
N THR A 95 -9.71 16.66 -4.68
CA THR A 95 -10.14 18.04 -5.00
C THR A 95 -9.24 19.13 -4.43
N ASN A 96 -8.24 18.77 -3.62
CA ASN A 96 -7.35 19.67 -2.88
C ASN A 96 -8.04 20.70 -1.96
N LYS A 97 -9.37 20.63 -1.81
CA LYS A 97 -10.15 21.51 -0.94
C LYS A 97 -10.17 21.01 0.51
N LYS A 98 -10.29 21.94 1.45
CA LYS A 98 -10.50 21.64 2.87
C LYS A 98 -11.99 21.51 3.14
N ALA A 99 -12.39 20.41 3.77
CA ALA A 99 -13.74 20.18 4.25
C ALA A 99 -13.73 20.17 5.79
N CYS A 100 -14.66 20.91 6.40
CA CYS A 100 -14.88 20.89 7.84
C CYS A 100 -15.95 19.85 8.15
N LEU A 101 -15.58 18.78 8.87
CA LEU A 101 -16.49 17.73 9.28
C LEU A 101 -16.72 17.80 10.79
N GLN A 102 -17.97 17.75 11.20
CA GLN A 102 -18.36 17.63 12.60
C GLN A 102 -18.08 16.20 13.09
N LYS A 103 -17.44 16.05 14.25
CA LYS A 103 -17.29 14.75 14.90
C LYS A 103 -18.66 14.18 15.20
N ARG A 104 -18.77 12.86 15.06
CA ARG A 104 -19.97 12.10 15.36
C ARG A 104 -19.66 11.08 16.46
N LEU A 105 -20.60 10.91 17.37
CA LEU A 105 -20.57 9.89 18.41
C LEU A 105 -21.23 8.63 17.87
N LEU A 106 -20.53 7.50 17.89
CA LEU A 106 -21.09 6.21 17.49
C LEU A 106 -22.02 5.69 18.60
N MET A 107 -23.22 5.26 18.24
CA MET A 107 -24.24 4.79 19.19
C MET A 107 -24.10 3.30 19.55
N TYR A 108 -23.30 2.57 18.78
CA TYR A 108 -23.09 1.13 18.92
C TYR A 108 -21.61 0.83 19.16
N ASN A 109 -21.31 -0.34 19.72
CA ASN A 109 -19.96 -0.86 19.68
C ASN A 109 -19.57 -1.19 18.23
N LEU A 110 -18.27 -1.19 17.92
CA LEU A 110 -17.78 -1.47 16.57
C LEU A 110 -18.21 -2.85 16.06
N LYS A 111 -18.26 -3.87 16.94
CA LYS A 111 -18.71 -5.22 16.58
C LYS A 111 -20.20 -5.25 16.23
N ASP A 112 -21.02 -4.56 17.01
CA ASP A 112 -22.47 -4.52 16.83
C ASP A 112 -22.82 -3.71 15.58
N ALA A 113 -22.17 -2.56 15.38
CA ALA A 113 -22.30 -1.75 14.16
C ALA A 113 -21.93 -2.55 12.90
N PHE A 114 -20.90 -3.40 12.98
CA PHE A 114 -20.50 -4.26 11.87
C PHE A 114 -21.52 -5.37 11.59
N GLN A 115 -22.11 -5.97 12.63
CA GLN A 115 -23.19 -6.94 12.45
C GLN A 115 -24.42 -6.29 11.81
N LEU A 116 -24.82 -5.10 12.27
CA LEU A 116 -25.89 -4.30 11.66
C LEU A 116 -25.59 -4.01 10.18
N PHE A 117 -24.36 -3.61 9.86
CA PHE A 117 -23.96 -3.37 8.48
C PHE A 117 -24.10 -4.62 7.59
N LYS A 118 -23.74 -5.80 8.11
CA LYS A 118 -23.91 -7.07 7.37
C LYS A 118 -25.37 -7.45 7.16
N ILE A 119 -26.23 -7.16 8.13
CA ILE A 119 -27.68 -7.41 8.01
C ILE A 119 -28.27 -6.48 6.94
N ASP A 120 -27.92 -5.19 6.99
CA ASP A 120 -28.40 -4.19 6.03
C ASP A 120 -27.88 -4.43 4.60
N ARG A 121 -26.64 -4.95 4.48
CA ARG A 121 -25.97 -5.15 3.18
C ARG A 121 -25.27 -6.51 3.12
N PRO A 122 -26.04 -7.60 2.94
CA PRO A 122 -25.47 -8.95 2.90
C PRO A 122 -24.54 -9.18 1.70
N ASN A 123 -24.72 -8.43 0.61
CA ASN A 123 -23.93 -8.59 -0.62
C ASN A 123 -22.50 -8.03 -0.53
N ILE A 124 -22.16 -7.29 0.54
CA ILE A 124 -20.87 -6.62 0.68
C ILE A 124 -19.98 -7.41 1.64
N GLU A 125 -18.99 -8.11 1.10
CA GLU A 125 -18.00 -8.84 1.89
C GLU A 125 -16.88 -7.93 2.38
N ILE A 126 -16.92 -7.58 3.66
CA ILE A 126 -15.90 -6.80 4.36
C ILE A 126 -15.50 -7.51 5.64
N GLY A 127 -14.21 -7.48 5.99
CA GLY A 127 -13.71 -7.88 7.29
C GLY A 127 -13.71 -6.72 8.29
N LEU A 128 -13.87 -7.01 9.59
CA LEU A 128 -13.95 -5.99 10.65
C LEU A 128 -12.78 -5.00 10.60
N SER A 129 -11.56 -5.46 10.33
CA SER A 129 -10.37 -4.62 10.25
C SER A 129 -10.39 -3.58 9.12
N LYS A 130 -11.17 -3.81 8.06
CA LYS A 130 -11.35 -2.86 6.94
C LYS A 130 -12.62 -2.02 7.06
N PHE A 131 -13.49 -2.37 8.00
CA PHE A 131 -14.70 -1.61 8.33
C PHE A 131 -14.38 -0.42 9.26
N CYS A 132 -13.33 -0.54 10.08
CA CYS A 132 -12.84 0.49 10.99
C CYS A 132 -11.74 1.36 10.36
#